data_AF-A0AAN7VUB0-F1
#
_entry.id   AF-A0AAN7VUB0-F1
#
_cell.length_a   1.000
_cell.length_b   1.000
_cell.length_c   1.000
_cell.angle_alpha   90.00
_cell.angle_beta   90.00
_cell.angle_gamma   90.00
#
_symmetry.space_group_name_H-M   'P 1'
#
loop_
_entity.id
_entity.type
_entity.pdbx_description
1 polymer ?
#
loop_
_entity_poly.entity_id
_entity_poly.type
_entity_poly.pdbx_seq_one_letter_code
_entity_poly.pdbx_strand_id
1 'polypeptide(L)'
;MGIGASGSSIGAIVFTVVFERLRPRIGFGWTVRVMGLIALASLLVPAFTMRRLGSRSPARAFIDRSAFQEPATVITYASMLLVFMGLYIPYFYIQVFAEQEIGENNINQYLIVILNAGSFFGRLFPSLLADKIGPMNTIIPCAAISSIVGFCWIAVHDRAGTVAFCVVYGFFSGSFVSLTAVLWASLCPDVNRMGTRTGMMTVPVAAGLLLGNPIAGELVRGGSFVGLQVFCAATVMAATCLLVAARWSIAGFGVQWKV
;
A
#
# COMPACT_ATOMS: atom_id res chain seq x y z
N MET A 1 0.18 12.75 8.35
CA MET A 1 0.46 12.07 7.06
C MET A 1 -0.79 11.49 6.40
N GLY A 2 -1.74 10.92 7.16
CA GLY A 2 -2.95 10.29 6.61
C GLY A 2 -3.74 11.13 5.60
N ILE A 3 -4.08 12.38 5.96
CA ILE A 3 -4.85 13.28 5.07
C ILE A 3 -4.16 13.47 3.72
N GLY A 4 -2.84 13.67 3.69
CA GLY A 4 -2.07 13.80 2.46
C GLY A 4 -2.01 12.49 1.66
N ALA A 5 -1.80 11.36 2.33
CA ALA A 5 -1.77 10.04 1.70
C ALA A 5 -3.14 9.63 1.11
N SER A 6 -4.25 10.08 1.70
CA SER A 6 -5.61 9.85 1.20
C SER A 6 -5.87 10.49 -0.17
N GLY A 7 -5.11 11.53 -0.54
CA GLY A 7 -5.16 12.14 -1.88
C GLY A 7 -4.83 11.14 -3.00
N SER A 8 -3.94 10.17 -2.74
CA SER A 8 -3.62 9.13 -3.72
C SER A 8 -4.81 8.17 -3.96
N SER A 9 -5.61 7.85 -2.94
CA SER A 9 -6.82 7.02 -3.10
C SER A 9 -7.90 7.77 -3.88
N ILE A 10 -8.11 9.06 -3.58
CA ILE A 10 -9.03 9.92 -4.35
C ILE A 10 -8.59 9.99 -5.81
N GLY A 11 -7.30 10.21 -6.05
CA GLY A 11 -6.72 10.23 -7.38
C GLY A 11 -7.02 8.94 -8.14
N ALA A 12 -6.76 7.78 -7.53
CA ALA A 12 -7.06 6.49 -8.13
C ALA A 12 -8.55 6.36 -8.51
N ILE A 13 -9.47 6.73 -7.61
CA ILE A 13 -10.91 6.73 -7.90
C ILE A 13 -11.26 7.63 -9.09
N VAL A 14 -10.79 8.88 -9.08
CA VAL A 14 -11.07 9.84 -10.16
C VAL A 14 -10.52 9.34 -11.49
N PHE A 15 -9.27 8.87 -11.52
CA PHE A 15 -8.62 8.39 -12.73
C PHE A 15 -9.30 7.12 -13.29
N THR A 16 -9.68 6.17 -12.44
CA THR A 16 -10.42 4.98 -12.88
C THR A 16 -11.78 5.34 -13.47
N VAL A 17 -12.54 6.24 -12.81
CA VAL A 17 -13.86 6.67 -13.31
C VAL A 17 -13.75 7.44 -14.62
N VAL A 18 -12.78 8.35 -14.72
CA VAL A 18 -12.51 9.10 -15.95
C VAL A 18 -12.17 8.12 -17.07
N PHE A 19 -11.30 7.15 -16.82
CA PHE A 19 -10.90 6.17 -17.83
C PHE A 19 -12.08 5.32 -18.31
N GLU A 20 -12.84 4.69 -17.40
CA GLU A 20 -13.97 3.83 -17.76
C GLU A 20 -15.09 4.58 -18.50
N ARG A 21 -15.33 5.85 -18.17
CA ARG A 21 -16.39 6.64 -18.80
C ARG A 21 -15.97 7.34 -20.10
N LEU A 22 -14.72 7.78 -20.22
CA LEU A 22 -14.25 8.51 -21.41
C LEU A 22 -13.71 7.57 -22.48
N ARG A 23 -13.04 6.46 -22.12
CA ARG A 23 -12.50 5.48 -23.08
C ARG A 23 -13.49 5.10 -24.19
N PRO A 24 -14.75 4.69 -23.90
CA PRO A 24 -15.71 4.30 -24.93
C PRO A 24 -16.27 5.48 -25.74
N ARG A 25 -16.11 6.74 -25.30
CA ARG A 25 -16.72 7.92 -25.95
C ARG A 25 -15.74 8.67 -26.86
N ILE A 26 -14.51 8.83 -26.41
CA ILE A 26 -13.50 9.66 -27.11
C ILE A 26 -12.26 8.87 -27.53
N GLY A 27 -12.26 7.56 -27.28
CA GLY A 27 -11.15 6.67 -27.57
C GLY A 27 -10.02 6.75 -26.54
N PHE A 28 -9.10 5.78 -26.62
CA PHE A 28 -8.00 5.63 -25.67
C PHE A 28 -7.05 6.85 -25.66
N GLY A 29 -6.63 7.33 -26.84
CA GLY A 29 -5.65 8.40 -26.96
C GLY A 29 -6.10 9.73 -26.34
N TRP A 30 -7.34 10.15 -26.57
CA TRP A 30 -7.89 11.37 -25.95
C TRP A 30 -8.17 11.20 -24.46
N THR A 31 -8.60 10.00 -24.03
CA THR A 31 -8.81 9.71 -22.60
C THR A 31 -7.53 9.90 -21.79
N VAL A 32 -6.40 9.36 -22.28
CA VAL A 32 -5.09 9.53 -21.62
C VAL A 32 -4.65 10.99 -21.59
N ARG A 33 -4.91 11.77 -22.65
CA ARG A 33 -4.63 13.22 -22.66
C ARG A 33 -5.44 13.97 -21.62
N VAL A 34 -6.74 13.68 -21.48
CA VAL A 34 -7.59 14.30 -20.45
C VAL A 34 -7.05 13.98 -19.04
N MET A 35 -6.66 12.72 -18.78
CA MET A 35 -6.03 12.35 -17.52
C MET A 35 -4.72 13.12 -17.29
N GLY A 36 -3.90 13.30 -18.33
CA GLY A 36 -2.70 14.12 -18.28
C GLY A 36 -2.98 15.60 -17.96
N LEU A 37 -4.04 16.18 -18.52
CA LEU A 37 -4.46 17.56 -18.23
C LEU A 37 -4.94 17.72 -16.79
N ILE A 38 -5.67 16.74 -16.25
CA ILE A 38 -6.09 16.73 -14.83
C ILE A 38 -4.85 16.69 -13.92
N ALA A 39 -3.86 15.84 -14.25
CA ALA A 39 -2.60 15.77 -13.51
C ALA A 39 -1.78 17.08 -13.62
N LEU A 40 -1.76 17.72 -14.79
CA LEU A 40 -1.11 19.01 -14.96
C LEU A 40 -1.77 20.07 -14.07
N ALA A 41 -3.10 20.19 -14.10
CA ALA A 41 -3.84 21.16 -13.31
C ALA A 41 -3.62 20.95 -11.80
N SER A 42 -3.58 19.70 -11.33
CA SER A 42 -3.33 19.40 -9.92
C SER A 42 -1.88 19.67 -9.49
N LEU A 43 -0.91 19.55 -10.39
CA LEU A 43 0.50 19.90 -10.15
C LEU A 43 0.78 21.40 -10.18
N LEU A 44 -0.01 22.20 -10.91
CA LEU A 44 0.14 23.66 -10.93
C LEU A 44 -0.08 24.27 -9.54
N VAL A 45 -1.05 23.77 -8.76
CA VAL A 45 -1.33 24.27 -7.41
C VAL A 45 -0.10 24.20 -6.49
N PRO A 46 0.56 23.03 -6.27
CA PRO A 46 1.79 22.98 -5.49
C PRO A 46 2.95 23.71 -6.16
N ALA A 47 3.04 23.76 -7.50
CA ALA A 47 4.09 24.52 -8.18
C ALA A 47 4.06 26.03 -7.84
N PHE A 48 2.88 26.61 -7.65
CA PHE A 48 2.73 28.02 -7.27
C PHE A 48 2.66 28.26 -5.75
N THR A 49 2.24 27.28 -4.96
CA THR A 49 2.02 27.45 -3.52
C THR A 49 3.16 26.93 -2.64
N MET A 50 3.95 25.95 -3.10
CA MET A 50 5.04 25.40 -2.30
C MET A 50 6.19 26.39 -2.18
N ARG A 51 6.50 26.77 -0.94
CA ARG A 51 7.71 27.52 -0.58
C ARG A 51 8.76 26.54 -0.08
N ARG A 52 10.02 26.71 -0.52
CA ARG A 52 11.14 25.97 0.09
C ARG A 52 11.26 26.36 1.55
N LEU A 53 11.04 25.41 2.46
CA LEU A 53 11.59 25.53 3.81
C LEU A 53 13.11 25.34 3.73
N GLY A 54 13.87 26.26 4.31
CA GLY A 54 15.30 26.40 4.12
C GLY A 54 16.15 25.29 4.73
N SER A 55 17.16 24.87 3.97
CA SER A 55 18.61 24.82 4.27
C SER A 55 19.23 23.98 3.17
N ARG A 56 20.41 24.35 2.67
CA ARG A 56 21.20 23.46 1.81
C ARG A 56 21.52 22.23 2.64
N SER A 57 20.77 21.14 2.43
CA SER A 57 21.18 19.89 3.05
C SER A 57 22.55 19.54 2.48
N PRO A 58 23.56 19.28 3.33
CA PRO A 58 24.87 18.87 2.85
C PRO A 58 24.74 17.64 1.94
N ALA A 59 25.68 17.45 1.02
CA ALA A 59 25.72 16.28 0.16
C ALA A 59 25.54 15.03 1.02
N ARG A 60 24.37 14.40 0.93
CA ARG A 60 24.01 13.25 1.76
C ARG A 60 24.67 12.03 1.14
N ALA A 61 25.27 11.19 1.98
CA ALA A 61 25.71 9.87 1.52
C ALA A 61 24.51 9.13 0.93
N PHE A 62 24.71 8.46 -0.21
CA PHE A 62 23.67 7.66 -0.88
C PHE A 62 23.24 6.45 -0.04
N ILE A 63 24.12 5.95 0.83
CA ILE A 63 23.87 4.78 1.68
C ILE A 63 24.33 5.12 3.10
N ASP A 64 23.42 4.95 4.05
CA ASP A 64 23.72 5.01 5.48
C ASP A 64 23.98 3.59 6.01
N ARG A 65 25.26 3.23 6.18
CA ARG A 65 25.64 1.87 6.61
C ARG A 65 25.16 1.53 8.02
N SER A 66 24.94 2.52 8.89
CA SER A 66 24.44 2.27 10.24
C SER A 66 23.03 1.68 10.23
N ALA A 67 22.23 1.94 9.19
CA ALA A 67 20.91 1.35 9.03
C ALA A 67 20.95 -0.18 8.92
N PHE A 68 22.04 -0.77 8.42
CA PHE A 68 22.21 -2.23 8.34
C PHE A 68 22.77 -2.85 9.63
N GLN A 69 23.28 -2.01 10.55
CA GLN A 69 23.79 -2.46 11.85
C GLN A 69 22.69 -2.56 12.90
N GLU A 70 21.58 -1.86 12.70
CA GLU A 70 20.39 -1.93 13.56
C GLU A 70 19.51 -3.12 13.16
N PRO A 71 19.40 -4.19 13.99
CA PRO A 71 18.65 -5.39 13.63
C PRO A 71 17.17 -5.10 13.38
N ALA A 72 16.57 -4.19 14.14
CA ALA A 72 15.20 -3.73 13.94
C ALA A 72 14.96 -3.13 12.54
N THR A 73 15.92 -2.35 12.05
CA THR A 73 15.85 -1.71 10.72
C THR A 73 15.94 -2.77 9.62
N VAL A 74 16.85 -3.75 9.75
CA VAL A 74 17.00 -4.85 8.79
C VAL A 74 15.75 -5.74 8.73
N ILE A 75 15.20 -6.12 9.89
CA ILE A 75 13.96 -6.91 9.96
C ILE A 75 12.80 -6.15 9.34
N THR A 76 12.72 -4.83 9.59
CA THR A 76 11.70 -3.97 8.96
C THR A 76 11.87 -3.93 7.44
N TYR A 77 13.09 -3.90 6.90
CA TYR A 77 13.33 -3.92 5.44
C TYR A 77 12.83 -5.23 4.81
N ALA A 78 13.14 -6.37 5.44
CA ALA A 78 12.66 -7.67 5.00
C ALA A 78 11.12 -7.76 5.06
N SER A 79 10.51 -7.22 6.12
CA SER A 79 9.06 -7.14 6.22
C SER A 79 8.43 -6.29 5.12
N MET A 80 8.98 -5.11 4.84
CA MET A 80 8.47 -4.22 3.78
C MET A 80 8.54 -4.89 2.40
N LEU A 81 9.62 -5.63 2.12
CA LEU A 81 9.71 -6.42 0.90
C LEU A 81 8.53 -7.41 0.79
N LEU A 82 8.29 -8.21 1.84
CA LEU A 82 7.25 -9.23 1.83
C LEU A 82 5.82 -8.65 1.83
N VAL A 83 5.54 -7.60 2.59
CA VAL A 83 4.21 -6.97 2.56
C VAL A 83 3.91 -6.45 1.16
N PHE A 84 4.81 -5.69 0.55
CA PHE A 84 4.52 -5.06 -0.74
C PHE A 84 4.54 -6.07 -1.89
N MET A 85 5.12 -7.25 -1.70
CA MET A 85 5.00 -8.39 -2.60
C MET A 85 3.57 -8.94 -2.65
N GLY A 86 2.85 -8.96 -1.52
CA GLY A 86 1.48 -9.50 -1.45
C GLY A 86 0.37 -8.45 -1.50
N LEU A 87 0.55 -7.31 -0.85
CA LEU A 87 -0.52 -6.35 -0.52
C LEU A 87 -1.19 -5.71 -1.75
N TYR A 88 -0.45 -5.60 -2.86
CA TYR A 88 -0.98 -5.02 -4.10
C TYR A 88 -1.61 -6.04 -5.04
N ILE A 89 -1.43 -7.34 -4.80
CA ILE A 89 -1.97 -8.39 -5.69
C ILE A 89 -3.50 -8.23 -5.87
N PRO A 90 -4.31 -8.00 -4.83
CA PRO A 90 -5.74 -7.78 -5.03
C PRO A 90 -6.05 -6.53 -5.84
N TYR A 91 -5.24 -5.47 -5.76
CA TYR A 91 -5.44 -4.26 -6.57
C TYR A 91 -5.28 -4.53 -8.08
N PHE A 92 -4.43 -5.49 -8.46
CA PHE A 92 -4.19 -5.85 -9.86
C PHE A 92 -5.12 -6.95 -10.38
N TYR A 93 -5.44 -7.95 -9.54
CA TYR A 93 -6.11 -9.17 -9.99
C TYR A 93 -7.59 -9.27 -9.61
N ILE A 94 -8.14 -8.40 -8.76
CA ILE A 94 -9.53 -8.53 -8.31
C ILE A 94 -10.55 -8.40 -9.45
N GLN A 95 -10.28 -7.57 -10.46
CA GLN A 95 -11.17 -7.43 -11.62
C GLN A 95 -11.14 -8.69 -12.49
N VAL A 96 -9.94 -9.19 -12.79
CA VAL A 96 -9.75 -10.41 -13.57
C VAL A 96 -10.37 -11.61 -12.85
N PHE A 97 -10.20 -11.70 -11.53
CA PHE A 97 -10.86 -12.71 -10.69
C PHE A 97 -12.38 -12.62 -10.80
N ALA A 98 -12.95 -11.41 -10.66
CA ALA A 98 -14.40 -11.23 -10.75
C ALA A 98 -14.95 -11.57 -12.14
N GLU A 99 -14.22 -11.24 -13.20
CA GLU A 99 -14.60 -11.58 -14.57
C GLU A 99 -14.56 -13.09 -14.84
N GLN A 100 -13.53 -13.79 -14.34
CA GLN A 100 -13.31 -15.22 -14.63
C GLN A 100 -14.09 -16.17 -13.71
N GLU A 101 -14.15 -15.89 -12.41
CA GLU A 101 -14.74 -16.81 -11.41
C GLU A 101 -16.20 -16.44 -11.05
N ILE A 102 -16.55 -15.16 -11.07
CA ILE A 102 -17.88 -14.68 -10.64
C ILE A 102 -18.81 -14.37 -11.83
N GLY A 103 -18.22 -14.03 -12.98
CA GLY A 103 -18.90 -13.70 -14.22
C GLY A 103 -18.96 -12.21 -14.52
N GLU A 104 -19.11 -11.90 -15.81
CA GLU A 104 -19.06 -10.53 -16.33
C GLU A 104 -20.24 -9.68 -15.80
N ASN A 105 -19.92 -8.49 -15.28
CA ASN A 105 -20.91 -7.55 -14.77
C ASN A 105 -20.34 -6.11 -14.80
N ASN A 106 -21.23 -5.13 -14.95
CA ASN A 106 -20.90 -3.70 -14.84
C ASN A 106 -20.21 -3.35 -13.52
N ILE A 107 -20.45 -4.09 -12.43
CA ILE A 107 -19.81 -3.86 -11.12
C ILE A 107 -18.32 -4.17 -11.15
N ASN A 108 -17.85 -5.10 -11.99
CA ASN A 108 -16.45 -5.54 -12.02
C ASN A 108 -15.49 -4.38 -12.32
N GLN A 109 -15.92 -3.46 -13.19
CA GLN A 109 -15.19 -2.24 -13.55
C GLN A 109 -15.03 -1.27 -12.36
N TYR A 110 -15.93 -1.33 -11.37
CA TYR A 110 -15.89 -0.48 -10.18
C TYR A 110 -15.25 -1.15 -8.96
N LEU A 111 -14.83 -2.42 -9.03
CA LEU A 111 -14.21 -3.10 -7.88
C LEU A 111 -12.95 -2.38 -7.38
N ILE A 112 -12.10 -1.91 -8.30
CA ILE A 112 -10.92 -1.10 -7.93
C ILE A 112 -11.34 0.22 -7.27
N VAL A 113 -12.44 0.83 -7.73
CA VAL A 113 -12.97 2.07 -7.13
C VAL A 113 -13.46 1.81 -5.71
N ILE A 114 -14.22 0.73 -5.50
CA ILE A 114 -14.71 0.31 -4.18
C ILE A 114 -13.54 0.01 -3.24
N LEU A 115 -12.54 -0.71 -3.74
CA LEU A 115 -11.34 -1.06 -2.97
C LEU A 115 -10.54 0.20 -2.58
N ASN A 116 -10.34 1.14 -3.50
CA ASN A 116 -9.70 2.41 -3.19
C ASN A 116 -10.54 3.31 -2.28
N ALA A 117 -11.87 3.23 -2.33
CA ALA A 117 -12.75 3.93 -1.39
C ALA A 117 -12.58 3.38 0.03
N GLY A 118 -12.49 2.05 0.20
CA GLY A 118 -12.09 1.44 1.47
C GLY A 118 -10.73 1.95 1.92
N SER A 119 -9.75 1.95 1.02
CA SER A 119 -8.38 2.44 1.27
C SER A 119 -8.33 3.90 1.71
N PHE A 120 -9.19 4.77 1.18
CA PHE A 120 -9.29 6.16 1.60
C PHE A 120 -9.60 6.28 3.09
N PHE A 121 -10.62 5.57 3.58
CA PHE A 121 -10.97 5.54 5.00
C PHE A 121 -9.90 4.84 5.84
N GLY A 122 -9.33 3.76 5.30
CA GLY A 122 -8.19 3.03 5.85
C GLY A 122 -6.92 3.86 6.03
N ARG A 123 -6.74 4.94 5.26
CA ARG A 123 -5.62 5.88 5.44
C ARG A 123 -5.93 6.96 6.47
N LEU A 124 -7.20 7.25 6.74
CA LEU A 124 -7.61 8.29 7.69
C LEU A 124 -7.70 7.76 9.12
N PHE A 125 -8.53 6.75 9.39
CA PHE A 125 -8.78 6.32 10.78
C PHE A 125 -7.56 5.71 11.47
N PRO A 126 -6.84 4.75 10.87
CA PRO A 126 -5.66 4.15 11.46
C PRO A 126 -4.51 5.14 11.59
N SER A 127 -4.35 6.10 10.68
CA SER A 127 -3.32 7.13 10.86
C SER A 127 -3.61 8.06 12.04
N LEU A 128 -4.88 8.41 12.30
CA LEU A 128 -5.28 9.13 13.50
C LEU A 128 -5.06 8.30 14.78
N LEU A 129 -5.23 6.98 14.69
CA LEU A 129 -4.97 6.08 15.81
C LEU A 129 -3.46 5.96 16.09
N ALA A 130 -2.63 5.92 15.05
CA ALA A 130 -1.17 5.86 15.17
C ALA A 130 -0.57 7.08 15.87
N ASP A 131 -1.19 8.26 15.73
CA ASP A 131 -0.78 9.45 16.48
C ASP A 131 -0.93 9.26 18.01
N LYS A 132 -1.81 8.34 18.46
CA LYS A 132 -2.05 8.04 19.88
C LYS A 132 -1.25 6.83 20.39
N ILE A 133 -1.24 5.73 19.63
CA ILE A 133 -0.68 4.44 20.09
C ILE A 133 0.65 4.06 19.43
N GLY A 134 1.18 4.90 18.53
CA GLY A 134 2.41 4.66 17.78
C GLY A 134 2.19 3.94 16.43
N PRO A 135 3.07 4.17 15.44
CA PRO A 135 2.96 3.60 14.10
C PRO A 135 3.10 2.07 14.08
N MET A 136 4.06 1.50 14.80
CA MET A 136 4.27 0.04 14.86
C MET A 136 3.05 -0.69 15.45
N ASN A 137 2.46 -0.12 16.51
CA ASN A 137 1.33 -0.72 17.21
C ASN A 137 0.04 -0.68 16.40
N THR A 138 -0.03 0.21 15.40
CA THR A 138 -1.17 0.34 14.50
C THR A 138 -0.99 -0.48 13.22
N ILE A 139 0.21 -0.50 12.64
CA ILE A 139 0.45 -1.18 11.37
C ILE A 139 0.38 -2.71 11.48
N ILE A 140 0.83 -3.28 12.61
CA ILE A 140 0.80 -4.74 12.87
C ILE A 140 -0.63 -5.30 12.83
N PRO A 141 -1.61 -4.81 13.62
CA PRO A 141 -2.97 -5.34 13.56
C PRO A 141 -3.62 -5.11 12.19
N CYS A 142 -3.36 -3.97 11.53
CA CYS A 142 -3.85 -3.75 10.17
C CYS A 142 -3.29 -4.77 9.17
N ALA A 143 -2.00 -5.10 9.26
CA ALA A 143 -1.36 -6.12 8.41
C ALA A 143 -1.90 -7.52 8.70
N ALA A 144 -2.08 -7.87 9.98
CA ALA A 144 -2.66 -9.14 10.39
C ALA A 144 -4.09 -9.32 9.84
N ILE A 145 -4.94 -8.30 10.00
CA ILE A 145 -6.31 -8.33 9.48
C ILE A 145 -6.31 -8.38 7.95
N SER A 146 -5.44 -7.62 7.28
CA SER A 146 -5.31 -7.68 5.82
C SER A 146 -4.92 -9.08 5.33
N SER A 147 -4.03 -9.77 6.03
CA SER A 147 -3.65 -11.14 5.72
C SER A 147 -4.79 -12.13 5.94
N ILE A 148 -5.51 -12.03 7.07
CA ILE A 148 -6.68 -12.87 7.37
C ILE A 148 -7.75 -12.69 6.29
N VAL A 149 -8.08 -11.45 5.94
CA VAL A 149 -9.03 -11.13 4.88
C VAL A 149 -8.52 -11.62 3.52
N GLY A 150 -7.20 -11.59 3.28
CA GLY A 150 -6.56 -12.21 2.13
C GLY A 150 -6.81 -13.72 2.04
N PHE A 151 -6.74 -14.45 3.16
CA PHE A 151 -7.11 -15.88 3.20
C PHE A 151 -8.61 -16.08 2.98
N CYS A 152 -9.45 -15.18 3.51
CA CYS A 152 -10.90 -15.22 3.27
C CYS A 152 -11.26 -15.04 1.79
N TRP A 153 -10.40 -14.43 0.97
CA TRP A 153 -10.62 -14.30 -0.47
C TRP A 153 -10.83 -15.66 -1.16
N ILE A 154 -10.20 -16.73 -0.65
CA ILE A 154 -10.34 -18.09 -1.20
C ILE A 154 -11.79 -18.59 -1.13
N ALA A 155 -12.54 -18.17 -0.12
CA ALA A 155 -13.94 -18.57 0.08
C ALA A 155 -14.95 -17.66 -0.63
N VAL A 156 -14.49 -16.66 -1.39
CA VAL A 156 -15.35 -15.73 -2.11
C VAL A 156 -15.73 -16.35 -3.45
N HIS A 157 -17.00 -16.72 -3.59
CA HIS A 157 -17.55 -17.30 -4.83
C HIS A 157 -18.73 -16.50 -5.39
N ASP A 158 -19.07 -15.38 -4.76
CA ASP A 158 -20.21 -14.57 -5.13
C ASP A 158 -19.85 -13.07 -5.23
N ARG A 159 -20.77 -12.32 -5.84
CA ARG A 159 -20.62 -10.88 -6.10
C ARG A 159 -20.61 -10.07 -4.80
N ALA A 160 -21.49 -10.38 -3.87
CA ALA A 160 -21.57 -9.65 -2.61
C ALA A 160 -20.32 -9.89 -1.77
N GLY A 161 -19.82 -11.13 -1.74
CA GLY A 161 -18.54 -11.50 -1.14
C GLY A 161 -17.35 -10.72 -1.75
N THR A 162 -17.31 -10.56 -3.07
CA THR A 162 -16.23 -9.82 -3.76
C THR A 162 -16.24 -8.34 -3.40
N VAL A 163 -17.42 -7.71 -3.34
CA VAL A 163 -17.57 -6.31 -2.92
C VAL A 163 -17.20 -6.14 -1.44
N ALA A 164 -17.68 -7.04 -0.57
CA ALA A 164 -17.35 -7.01 0.85
C ALA A 164 -15.84 -7.16 1.08
N PHE A 165 -15.19 -8.08 0.36
CA PHE A 165 -13.74 -8.25 0.36
C PHE A 165 -13.04 -6.94 -0.05
N CYS A 166 -13.44 -6.29 -1.14
CA CYS A 166 -12.84 -5.03 -1.60
C CYS A 166 -12.91 -3.93 -0.53
N VAL A 167 -14.06 -3.78 0.16
CA VAL A 167 -14.25 -2.77 1.20
C VAL A 167 -13.34 -3.04 2.40
N VAL A 168 -13.39 -4.26 2.93
CA VAL A 168 -12.66 -4.63 4.16
C VAL A 168 -11.15 -4.67 3.89
N TYR A 169 -10.72 -5.35 2.82
CA TYR A 169 -9.33 -5.42 2.43
C TYR A 169 -8.77 -4.04 2.08
N GLY A 170 -9.54 -3.23 1.35
CA GLY A 170 -9.19 -1.85 1.03
C GLY A 170 -8.92 -1.03 2.29
N PHE A 171 -9.80 -1.11 3.29
CA PHE A 171 -9.65 -0.40 4.56
C PHE A 171 -8.34 -0.78 5.28
N PHE A 172 -8.09 -2.06 5.54
CA PHE A 172 -6.92 -2.44 6.31
C PHE A 172 -5.61 -2.30 5.52
N SER A 173 -5.60 -2.64 4.22
CA SER A 173 -4.41 -2.50 3.36
C SER A 173 -4.03 -1.04 3.12
N GLY A 174 -5.02 -0.14 3.01
CA GLY A 174 -4.80 1.30 2.81
C GLY A 174 -4.01 1.94 3.94
N SER A 175 -4.24 1.49 5.16
CA SER A 175 -3.51 1.91 6.37
C SER A 175 -2.00 1.80 6.18
N PHE A 176 -1.56 0.68 5.58
CA PHE A 176 -0.14 0.37 5.43
C PHE A 176 0.59 1.45 4.64
N VAL A 177 0.04 1.89 3.51
CA VAL A 177 0.67 2.91 2.65
C VAL A 177 0.91 4.23 3.40
N SER A 178 -0.05 4.65 4.23
CA SER A 178 0.08 5.89 5.01
C SER A 178 1.01 5.74 6.23
N LEU A 179 0.94 4.58 6.91
CA LEU A 179 1.70 4.31 8.14
C LEU A 179 3.16 4.00 7.85
N THR A 180 3.49 3.43 6.69
CA THR A 180 4.88 3.18 6.28
C THR A 180 5.71 4.45 6.28
N ALA A 181 5.19 5.57 5.77
CA ALA A 181 5.90 6.84 5.79
C ALA A 181 6.11 7.38 7.22
N VAL A 182 5.14 7.16 8.12
CA VAL A 182 5.25 7.54 9.55
C VAL A 182 6.26 6.65 10.26
N LEU A 183 6.25 5.35 9.99
CA LEU A 183 7.17 4.37 10.53
C LEU A 183 8.62 4.68 10.15
N TRP A 184 8.86 5.06 8.89
CA TRP A 184 10.19 5.46 8.45
C TRP A 184 10.69 6.69 9.17
N ALA A 185 9.82 7.67 9.40
CA ALA A 185 10.15 8.85 10.17
C ALA A 185 10.45 8.50 11.65
N SER A 186 9.73 7.55 12.27
CA SER A 186 9.96 7.17 13.67
C SER A 186 11.24 6.33 13.85
N LEU A 187 11.64 5.55 12.85
CA LEU A 187 12.88 4.76 12.87
C LEU A 187 14.13 5.59 12.53
N CYS A 188 13.98 6.87 12.16
CA CYS A 188 15.10 7.75 11.82
C CYS A 188 15.32 8.81 12.93
N PRO A 189 16.26 8.59 13.87
CA PRO A 189 16.55 9.57 14.92
C PRO A 189 17.18 10.86 14.38
N ASP A 190 17.98 10.76 13.31
CA ASP A 190 18.65 11.91 12.68
C ASP A 190 17.85 12.45 11.49
N VAL A 191 17.28 13.66 11.65
CA VAL A 191 16.54 14.37 10.58
C VAL A 191 17.42 14.63 9.35
N ASN A 192 18.72 14.81 9.56
CA ASN A 192 19.70 15.02 8.48
C ASN A 192 19.89 13.79 7.58
N ARG A 193 19.62 12.58 8.10
CA ARG A 193 19.74 11.30 7.37
C ARG A 193 18.40 10.73 6.93
N MET A 194 17.29 11.34 7.33
CA MET A 194 15.92 10.90 7.04
C MET A 194 15.70 10.65 5.54
N GLY A 195 16.21 11.53 4.66
CA GLY A 195 16.07 11.34 3.21
C GLY A 195 16.80 10.10 2.68
N THR A 196 18.04 9.86 3.12
CA THR A 196 18.82 8.68 2.73
C THR A 196 18.16 7.40 3.26
N ARG A 197 17.78 7.37 4.54
CA ARG A 197 17.12 6.19 5.15
C ARG A 197 15.76 5.90 4.51
N THR A 198 14.96 6.93 4.22
CA THR A 198 13.69 6.81 3.49
C THR A 198 13.91 6.23 2.09
N GLY A 199 14.93 6.70 1.36
CA GLY A 199 15.29 6.15 0.06
C GLY A 199 15.71 4.68 0.13
N MET A 200 16.57 4.32 1.08
CA MET A 200 16.98 2.94 1.32
C MET A 200 15.80 2.03 1.68
N MET A 201 14.85 2.52 2.49
CA MET A 201 13.61 1.81 2.83
C MET A 201 12.65 1.64 1.65
N THR A 202 12.73 2.52 0.65
CA THR A 202 11.88 2.44 -0.55
C THR A 202 12.37 1.35 -1.52
N VAL A 203 13.67 0.99 -1.50
CA VAL A 203 14.23 -0.08 -2.35
C VAL A 203 13.54 -1.43 -2.16
N PRO A 204 13.42 -1.99 -0.93
CA PRO A 204 12.72 -3.26 -0.74
C PRO A 204 11.23 -3.18 -1.10
N VAL A 205 10.58 -2.02 -0.91
CA VAL A 205 9.19 -1.79 -1.36
C VAL A 205 9.08 -1.92 -2.87
N ALA A 206 9.97 -1.26 -3.61
CA ALA A 206 10.00 -1.33 -5.08
C ALA A 206 10.28 -2.75 -5.58
N ALA A 207 11.23 -3.46 -4.96
CA ALA A 207 11.53 -4.85 -5.29
C ALA A 207 10.34 -5.78 -5.01
N GLY A 208 9.66 -5.61 -3.87
CA GLY A 208 8.46 -6.37 -3.53
C GLY A 208 7.35 -6.19 -4.58
N LEU A 209 7.02 -4.95 -4.93
CA LEU A 209 6.01 -4.65 -5.96
C LEU A 209 6.37 -5.23 -7.33
N LEU A 210 7.66 -5.16 -7.71
CA LEU A 210 8.15 -5.66 -8.98
C LEU A 210 8.06 -7.20 -9.07
N LEU A 211 8.39 -7.90 -7.99
CA LEU A 211 8.41 -9.37 -7.95
C LEU A 211 7.02 -9.97 -7.72
N GLY A 212 6.19 -9.33 -6.89
CA GLY A 212 4.91 -9.87 -6.43
C GLY A 212 3.92 -10.14 -7.56
N ASN A 213 3.69 -9.15 -8.43
CA ASN A 213 2.67 -9.26 -9.48
C ASN A 213 3.00 -10.30 -10.57
N PRO A 214 4.24 -10.42 -11.08
CA PRO A 214 4.61 -11.48 -12.01
C PRO A 214 4.49 -12.88 -11.40
N ILE A 215 4.93 -13.06 -10.15
CA ILE A 215 4.79 -14.35 -9.44
C ILE A 215 3.31 -14.71 -9.30
N ALA A 216 2.48 -13.75 -8.89
CA ALA A 216 1.03 -13.91 -8.83
C ALA A 216 0.44 -14.30 -10.19
N GLY A 217 0.92 -13.68 -11.28
CA GLY A 217 0.47 -13.98 -12.64
C GLY A 217 0.81 -15.40 -13.08
N GLU A 218 2.01 -15.89 -12.75
CA GLU A 218 2.39 -17.28 -13.02
C GLU A 218 1.53 -18.27 -12.21
N LEU A 219 1.21 -17.94 -10.95
CA LEU A 219 0.37 -18.77 -10.11
C LEU A 219 -1.08 -18.93 -10.63
N VAL A 220 -1.58 -17.96 -11.39
CA VAL A 220 -2.93 -18.02 -12.00
C VAL A 220 -2.92 -18.78 -13.34
N ARG A 221 -1.78 -18.98 -14.00
CA ARG A 221 -1.71 -19.66 -15.31
C ARG A 221 -2.28 -21.08 -15.30
N GLY A 222 -2.31 -21.73 -14.13
CA GLY A 222 -2.95 -23.03 -13.93
C GLY A 222 -4.49 -23.01 -13.93
N GLY A 223 -5.11 -21.85 -14.14
CA GLY A 223 -6.57 -21.69 -14.18
C GLY A 223 -7.24 -21.60 -12.81
N SER A 224 -6.46 -21.53 -11.73
CA SER A 224 -6.98 -21.37 -10.36
C SER A 224 -6.37 -20.16 -9.68
N PHE A 225 -7.21 -19.34 -9.06
CA PHE A 225 -6.77 -18.17 -8.29
C PHE A 225 -6.26 -18.50 -6.89
N VAL A 226 -6.45 -19.73 -6.41
CA VAL A 226 -6.09 -20.13 -5.04
C VAL A 226 -4.60 -19.92 -4.77
N GLY A 227 -3.73 -20.26 -5.72
CA GLY A 227 -2.28 -20.06 -5.59
C GLY A 227 -1.92 -18.59 -5.37
N LEU A 228 -2.51 -17.68 -6.15
CA LEU A 228 -2.34 -16.24 -6.01
C LEU A 228 -2.90 -15.70 -4.70
N GLN A 229 -4.08 -16.17 -4.28
CA GLN A 229 -4.74 -15.76 -3.04
C GLN A 229 -3.92 -16.18 -1.80
N VAL A 230 -3.45 -17.43 -1.77
CA VAL A 230 -2.59 -17.95 -0.71
C VAL A 230 -1.26 -17.21 -0.70
N PHE A 231 -0.64 -16.97 -1.85
CA PHE A 231 0.61 -16.23 -1.94
C PHE A 231 0.47 -14.79 -1.42
N CYS A 232 -0.61 -14.09 -1.81
CA CYS A 232 -0.95 -12.78 -1.27
C CYS A 232 -1.10 -12.81 0.26
N ALA A 233 -1.90 -13.71 0.80
CA ALA A 233 -2.19 -13.77 2.23
C ALA A 233 -0.97 -14.20 3.06
N ALA A 234 -0.23 -15.20 2.60
CA ALA A 234 0.92 -15.77 3.30
C ALA A 234 2.12 -14.81 3.33
N THR A 235 2.41 -14.09 2.24
CA THR A 235 3.48 -13.10 2.22
C THR A 235 3.21 -11.93 3.17
N VAL A 236 1.95 -11.45 3.21
CA VAL A 236 1.53 -10.42 4.18
C VAL A 236 1.54 -10.96 5.62
N MET A 237 1.19 -12.23 5.84
CA MET A 237 1.29 -12.86 7.18
C MET A 237 2.75 -12.94 7.63
N ALA A 238 3.64 -13.44 6.78
CA ALA A 238 5.07 -13.55 7.06
C ALA A 238 5.67 -12.16 7.36
N ALA A 239 5.30 -11.15 6.59
CA ALA A 239 5.68 -9.77 6.85
C ALA A 239 5.17 -9.25 8.20
N THR A 240 3.94 -9.62 8.58
CA THR A 240 3.36 -9.28 9.90
C THR A 240 4.15 -9.91 11.03
N CYS A 241 4.54 -11.19 10.92
CA CYS A 241 5.40 -11.85 11.89
C CYS A 241 6.76 -11.14 12.03
N LEU A 242 7.35 -10.70 10.90
CA LEU A 242 8.58 -9.91 10.92
C LEU A 242 8.38 -8.53 11.56
N LEU A 243 7.23 -7.85 11.37
CA LEU A 243 6.95 -6.58 12.07
C LEU A 243 6.81 -6.79 13.57
N VAL A 244 6.19 -7.88 14.01
CA VAL A 244 6.12 -8.24 15.43
C VAL A 244 7.52 -8.47 15.99
N ALA A 245 8.37 -9.20 15.27
CA ALA A 245 9.77 -9.41 15.66
C ALA A 245 10.57 -8.09 15.69
N ALA A 246 10.38 -7.19 14.72
CA ALA A 246 11.00 -5.87 14.70
C ALA A 246 10.54 -5.03 15.90
N ARG A 247 9.24 -5.05 16.22
CA ARG A 247 8.71 -4.37 17.40
C ARG A 247 9.34 -4.90 18.68
N TRP A 248 9.42 -6.22 18.85
CA TRP A 248 10.04 -6.85 20.02
C TRP A 248 11.53 -6.50 20.13
N SER A 249 12.24 -6.40 19.01
CA SER A 249 13.63 -5.93 18.97
C SER A 249 13.81 -4.49 19.44
N ILE A 250 12.81 -3.62 19.28
CA ILE A 250 12.91 -2.19 19.66
C ILE A 250 12.39 -1.97 21.08
N ALA A 251 11.24 -2.56 21.44
CA ALA A 251 10.51 -2.28 22.68
C ALA A 251 10.78 -3.29 23.82
N GLY A 252 11.46 -4.40 23.54
CA GLY A 252 11.54 -5.53 24.47
C GLY A 252 10.18 -6.20 24.73
N PHE A 253 10.07 -7.01 25.79
CA PHE A 253 8.81 -7.65 26.23
C PHE A 253 7.80 -6.66 26.85
N GLY A 254 8.17 -5.40 27.02
CA GLY A 254 7.30 -4.37 27.57
C GLY A 254 6.32 -3.84 26.53
N VAL A 255 5.03 -3.74 26.88
CA VAL A 255 4.03 -3.05 26.07
C VAL A 255 4.26 -1.54 26.21
N GLN A 256 5.33 -1.02 25.58
CA GLN A 256 5.51 0.43 25.47
C GLN A 256 4.60 0.96 24.36
N TRP A 257 3.73 1.90 24.74
CA TRP A 257 2.63 2.43 23.93
C TRP A 257 3.07 3.52 22.94
N LYS A 258 4.34 3.92 22.96
CA LYS A 258 4.93 4.88 22.00
C LYS A 258 6.32 4.39 21.59
N VAL A 259 6.36 3.69 20.45
CA VAL A 259 7.56 3.44 19.65
C VAL A 259 7.20 3.75 18.20
#